data_AF-A0A147KDX7-F1
#
_entry.id   AF-A0A147KDX7-F1
#
_cell.length_a   1.000
_cell.length_b   1.000
_cell.length_c   1.000
_cell.angle_alpha   90.00
_cell.angle_beta   90.00
_cell.angle_gamma   90.00
#
_symmetry.space_group_name_H-M   'P 1'
#
loop_
_entity.id
_entity.type
_entity.pdbx_description
1 polymer ?
#
loop_
_entity_poly.entity_id
_entity_poly.type
_entity_poly.pdbx_seq_one_letter_code
_entity_poly.pdbx_strand_id
1 'polypeptide(L)'
;MVALLTALGIVVMVLGLLFSIAWHELGHMVPAKLFGIRCTQYMVGFGKTLWSFRRGDTEYGIKAIPLGGYVRMVGMIPPAKERPDPGKPMSRWRAMIEDAREASFVELEPGDEDRQFYQRPPWKRLIVMVGGPFMNLVLAVVLFAVLLMGIGVYRPTTVVGAVHKCVVPATASTATCPEDAEPSPAAQAGLRPGDRIVAVNGQPTPEWEDVQAAIRAHVGPGTLQVVRDGQELTLTADFIENQVVKRDEDGNTVLRTDEDGNPVLDEEGRQIPETVTAGFLGFVPQEQRQTLSAAETATFFGDTMVSVGKAIVTLPAKIPDVFAAAFLGAERAPDSPVGVVGASRISGEILAMPAPVLDRVAMMINLLAGINLFLFAFNMLPILPLDGGHIVGALWESLRRNTARLFRRPDPGPFDVAQLMPVAYVMVACFLGFSLILLVADIVNPVRLIY
;
A
#
# COMPACT_ATOMS: atom_id res chain seq x y z
N MET A 1 -13.77 -15.97 22.74
CA MET A 1 -12.45 -16.11 22.10
C MET A 1 -12.30 -15.14 20.93
N VAL A 2 -13.22 -15.16 19.96
CA VAL A 2 -13.25 -14.23 18.80
C VAL A 2 -13.08 -12.76 19.21
N ALA A 3 -13.94 -12.22 20.08
CA ALA A 3 -13.87 -10.81 20.50
C ALA A 3 -12.52 -10.41 21.14
N LEU A 4 -11.88 -11.32 21.88
CA LEU A 4 -10.57 -11.06 22.50
C LEU A 4 -9.45 -11.03 21.44
N LEU A 5 -9.52 -11.92 20.44
CA LEU A 5 -8.57 -11.92 19.32
C LEU A 5 -8.77 -10.71 18.42
N THR A 6 -10.01 -10.28 18.19
CA THR A 6 -10.31 -9.03 17.46
C THR A 6 -9.73 -7.82 18.18
N ALA A 7 -9.95 -7.72 19.50
CA ALA A 7 -9.38 -6.63 20.30
C ALA A 7 -7.86 -6.65 20.29
N LEU A 8 -7.24 -7.83 20.38
CA LEU A 8 -5.79 -7.98 20.26
C LEU A 8 -5.28 -7.51 18.89
N GLY A 9 -5.98 -7.84 17.80
CA GLY A 9 -5.60 -7.44 16.45
C GLY A 9 -5.59 -5.92 16.29
N ILE A 10 -6.65 -5.27 16.77
CA ILE A 10 -6.75 -3.80 16.81
C ILE A 10 -5.60 -3.19 17.61
N VAL A 11 -5.29 -3.73 18.79
CA VAL A 11 -4.18 -3.23 19.63
C VAL A 11 -2.84 -3.37 18.91
N VAL A 12 -2.56 -4.54 18.31
CA VAL A 12 -1.33 -4.78 17.55
C VAL A 12 -1.21 -3.82 16.38
N MET A 13 -2.29 -3.58 15.64
CA MET A 13 -2.32 -2.63 14.52
C MET A 13 -2.06 -1.19 14.98
N VAL A 14 -2.74 -0.73 16.04
CA VAL A 14 -2.54 0.62 16.58
C VAL A 14 -1.10 0.82 17.04
N LEU A 15 -0.53 -0.17 17.75
CA LEU A 15 0.88 -0.12 18.18
C LEU A 15 1.83 -0.14 16.99
N GLY A 16 1.56 -0.97 15.97
CA GLY A 16 2.36 -1.02 14.74
C GLY A 16 2.33 0.29 13.97
N LEU A 17 1.16 0.93 13.87
CA LEU A 17 1.01 2.23 13.23
C LEU A 17 1.72 3.34 14.03
N LEU A 18 1.57 3.36 15.35
CA LEU A 18 2.28 4.31 16.22
C LEU A 18 3.80 4.15 16.10
N PHE A 19 4.29 2.91 16.00
CA PHE A 19 5.69 2.65 15.75
C PHE A 19 6.14 3.16 14.37
N SER A 20 5.36 2.89 13.32
CA SER A 20 5.62 3.39 11.95
C SER A 20 5.72 4.92 11.92
N ILE A 21 4.79 5.61 12.57
CA ILE A 21 4.81 7.08 12.68
C ILE A 21 6.05 7.54 13.45
N ALA A 22 6.33 6.96 14.60
CA ALA A 22 7.52 7.29 15.38
C ALA A 22 8.82 7.08 14.55
N TRP A 23 8.87 6.00 13.78
CA TRP A 23 9.96 5.64 12.90
C TRP A 23 10.13 6.65 11.75
N HIS A 24 9.04 7.11 11.16
CA HIS A 24 9.00 8.21 10.18
C HIS A 24 9.55 9.51 10.76
N GLU A 25 9.02 9.96 11.90
CA GLU A 25 9.48 11.19 12.57
C GLU A 25 10.97 11.13 12.91
N LEU A 26 11.47 9.95 13.30
CA LEU A 26 12.89 9.72 13.55
C LEU A 26 13.73 9.94 12.28
N GLY A 27 13.20 9.54 11.14
CA GLY A 27 13.78 9.75 9.81
C GLY A 27 13.99 11.22 9.46
N HIS A 28 13.15 12.14 9.93
CA HIS A 28 13.40 13.58 9.80
C HIS A 28 14.40 14.10 10.84
N MET A 29 14.24 13.68 12.10
CA MET A 29 15.02 14.21 13.21
C MET A 29 16.51 13.88 13.11
N VAL A 30 16.86 12.65 12.72
CA VAL A 30 18.25 12.19 12.63
C VAL A 30 19.08 13.04 11.66
N PRO A 31 18.72 13.17 10.36
CA PRO A 31 19.44 14.03 9.45
C PRO A 31 19.39 15.50 9.86
N ALA A 32 18.28 15.98 10.44
CA ALA A 32 18.19 17.37 10.90
C ALA A 32 19.25 17.68 11.97
N LYS A 33 19.37 16.83 12.99
CA LYS A 33 20.40 16.95 14.03
C LYS A 33 21.82 16.79 13.46
N LEU A 34 22.03 15.86 12.53
CA LEU A 34 23.33 15.68 11.85
C LEU A 34 23.74 16.92 11.04
N PHE A 35 22.77 17.67 10.51
CA PHE A 35 23.03 18.94 9.82
C PHE A 35 23.01 20.16 10.75
N GLY A 36 23.04 19.96 12.07
CA GLY A 36 23.10 21.03 13.06
C GLY A 36 21.82 21.84 13.17
N ILE A 37 20.68 21.30 12.72
CA ILE A 37 19.36 21.92 12.88
C ILE A 37 18.84 21.57 14.27
N ARG A 38 18.31 22.54 15.01
CA ARG A 38 17.72 22.27 16.31
C ARG A 38 16.31 21.69 16.14
N CYS A 39 16.07 20.55 16.79
CA CYS A 39 14.74 19.94 16.89
C CYS A 39 14.24 20.11 18.32
N THR A 40 13.17 20.88 18.52
CA THR A 40 12.65 21.23 19.86
C THR A 40 11.74 20.15 20.43
N GLN A 41 10.93 19.52 19.58
CA GLN A 41 9.99 18.48 19.99
C GLN A 41 10.02 17.30 19.03
N TYR A 42 9.88 16.10 19.61
CA TYR A 42 9.58 14.84 18.95
C TYR A 42 8.36 14.26 19.66
N MET A 43 7.20 14.31 19.00
CA MET A 43 5.93 13.93 19.61
C MET A 43 5.23 12.91 18.75
N VAL A 44 4.80 11.81 19.38
CA VAL A 44 3.94 10.81 18.74
C VAL A 44 2.50 11.08 19.17
N GLY A 45 1.63 11.34 18.21
CA GLY A 45 0.23 11.73 18.40
C GLY A 45 -0.01 13.24 18.48
N PHE A 46 -1.28 13.62 18.72
CA PHE A 46 -1.74 14.99 18.90
C PHE A 46 -2.50 15.21 20.23
N GLY A 47 -2.71 16.49 20.57
CA GLY A 47 -3.47 16.91 21.74
C GLY A 47 -2.65 17.01 23.03
N LYS A 48 -3.30 16.73 24.17
CA LYS A 48 -2.69 16.80 25.50
C LYS A 48 -1.53 15.81 25.60
N THR A 49 -0.39 16.28 26.11
CA THR A 49 0.77 15.42 26.38
C THR A 49 0.44 14.49 27.54
N LEU A 50 0.51 13.17 27.30
CA LEU A 50 0.32 12.16 28.34
C LEU A 50 1.60 11.97 29.14
N TRP A 51 2.73 11.96 28.43
CA TRP A 51 4.04 11.79 29.00
C TRP A 51 5.09 12.43 28.08
N SER A 52 6.04 13.16 28.66
CA SER A 52 7.21 13.65 27.94
C SER A 52 8.46 13.69 28.84
N PHE A 53 9.62 13.66 28.21
CA PHE A 53 10.92 13.86 28.86
C PHE A 53 11.81 14.68 27.95
N ARG A 54 12.66 15.54 28.52
CA ARG A 54 13.61 16.35 27.76
C ARG A 54 14.98 15.71 27.76
N ARG A 55 15.58 15.53 26.58
CA ARG A 55 16.97 15.07 26.42
C ARG A 55 17.70 16.03 25.47
N GLY A 56 18.60 16.82 26.05
CA GLY A 56 19.28 17.90 25.35
C GLY A 56 18.28 18.97 24.88
N ASP A 57 18.35 19.30 23.58
CA ASP A 57 17.51 20.33 22.97
C ASP A 57 16.09 19.86 22.62
N THR A 58 15.80 18.55 22.76
CA THR A 58 14.57 17.94 22.28
C THR A 58 13.73 17.38 23.42
N GLU A 59 12.44 17.74 23.42
CA GLU A 59 11.41 17.11 24.22
C GLU A 59 10.82 15.92 23.46
N TYR A 60 10.92 14.73 24.04
CA TYR A 60 10.37 13.49 23.52
C TYR A 60 9.08 13.17 24.26
N GLY A 61 7.98 12.87 23.57
CA GLY A 61 6.73 12.57 24.26
C GLY A 61 5.68 11.85 23.45
N ILE A 62 4.65 11.39 24.16
CA ILE A 62 3.46 10.74 23.62
C ILE A 62 2.25 11.60 23.99
N LYS A 63 1.38 11.84 23.02
CA LYS A 63 0.16 12.63 23.18
C LYS A 63 -1.09 11.74 23.16
N ALA A 64 -2.19 12.28 23.66
CA ALA A 64 -3.42 11.53 23.93
C ALA A 64 -4.10 10.96 22.68
N ILE A 65 -3.97 11.62 21.53
CA ILE A 65 -4.60 11.20 20.28
C ILE A 65 -3.53 10.47 19.44
N PRO A 66 -3.64 9.14 19.22
CA PRO A 66 -2.63 8.34 18.51
C PRO A 66 -2.72 8.48 16.98
N LEU A 67 -3.10 9.65 16.48
CA LEU A 67 -3.19 9.95 15.05
C LEU A 67 -2.00 10.83 14.68
N GLY A 68 -1.09 10.38 13.82
CA GLY A 68 0.06 11.17 13.38
C GLY A 68 1.16 11.36 14.43
N GLY A 69 2.16 12.15 14.07
CA GLY A 69 3.31 12.54 14.87
C GLY A 69 3.88 13.83 14.30
N TYR A 70 4.83 14.43 15.00
CA TYR A 70 5.57 15.56 14.46
C TYR A 70 6.94 15.74 15.10
N VAL A 71 7.90 16.18 14.28
CA VAL A 71 9.16 16.78 14.71
C VAL A 71 9.13 18.28 14.46
N ARG A 72 9.23 19.08 15.54
CA ARG A 72 9.40 20.54 15.40
C ARG A 72 10.85 20.87 15.14
N MET A 73 11.11 21.49 14.00
CA MET A 73 12.41 21.99 13.59
C MET A 73 12.40 23.52 13.56
N VAL A 74 13.45 24.12 14.10
CA VAL A 74 13.57 25.58 14.12
C VAL A 74 13.79 26.11 12.70
N GLY A 75 13.08 27.17 12.33
CA GLY A 75 13.25 27.87 11.05
C GLY A 75 12.74 27.09 9.82
N MET A 76 11.62 26.39 9.94
CA MET A 76 10.94 25.78 8.78
C MET A 76 10.37 26.83 7.81
N ILE A 77 9.88 27.96 8.32
CA ILE A 77 9.36 29.07 7.51
C ILE A 77 10.44 30.17 7.41
N PRO A 78 10.85 30.56 6.18
CA PRO A 78 11.83 31.63 6.02
C PRO A 78 11.23 33.01 6.36
N PRO A 79 12.05 33.98 6.78
CA PRO A 79 11.60 35.35 7.00
C PRO A 79 11.10 36.00 5.71
N ALA A 80 10.13 36.93 5.84
CA ALA A 80 9.59 37.66 4.71
C ALA A 80 10.70 38.47 3.99
N LYS A 81 10.70 38.45 2.65
CA LYS A 81 11.65 39.25 1.83
C LYS A 81 11.42 40.76 1.98
N GLU A 82 10.20 41.17 2.27
CA GLU A 82 9.80 42.56 2.49
C GLU A 82 9.03 42.65 3.81
N ARG A 83 9.37 43.62 4.65
CA ARG A 83 8.61 43.89 5.88
C ARG A 83 7.21 44.39 5.50
N PRO A 84 6.13 43.88 6.14
CA PRO A 84 4.78 44.38 5.89
C PRO A 84 4.73 45.90 6.09
N ASP A 85 4.18 46.62 5.11
CA ASP A 85 3.94 48.06 5.19
C ASP A 85 2.82 48.31 6.22
N PRO A 86 3.08 48.97 7.37
CA PRO A 86 2.09 49.14 8.44
C PRO A 86 0.81 49.88 8.00
N GLY A 87 0.86 50.60 6.88
CA GLY A 87 -0.24 51.43 6.38
C GLY A 87 -1.20 50.75 5.41
N LYS A 88 -0.99 49.48 5.02
CA LYS A 88 -1.85 48.79 4.05
C LYS A 88 -2.69 47.69 4.71
N PRO A 89 -4.02 47.64 4.49
CA PRO A 89 -4.83 46.54 4.98
C PRO A 89 -4.34 45.23 4.37
N MET A 90 -3.93 44.29 5.23
CA MET A 90 -3.52 42.97 4.78
C MET A 90 -4.74 42.18 4.31
N SER A 91 -4.60 41.48 3.19
CA SER A 91 -5.55 40.42 2.82
C SER A 91 -5.58 39.36 3.93
N ARG A 92 -6.75 38.77 4.20
CA ARG A 92 -6.91 37.71 5.23
C ARG A 92 -5.89 36.58 5.07
N TRP A 93 -5.51 36.27 3.83
CA TRP A 93 -4.48 35.28 3.51
C TRP A 93 -3.06 35.72 3.89
N ARG A 94 -2.72 37.00 3.67
CA ARG A 94 -1.42 37.57 4.06
C ARG A 94 -1.29 37.65 5.58
N ALA A 95 -2.36 38.03 6.28
CA ALA A 95 -2.38 38.04 7.75
C ALA A 95 -2.13 36.63 8.31
N MET A 96 -2.80 35.61 7.77
CA MET A 96 -2.61 34.22 8.20
C MET A 96 -1.19 33.67 7.96
N ILE A 97 -0.55 34.08 6.86
CA ILE A 97 0.86 33.72 6.56
C ILE A 97 1.79 34.36 7.59
N GLU A 98 1.53 35.62 7.95
CA GLU A 98 2.35 36.35 8.90
C GLU A 98 2.17 35.83 10.33
N ASP A 99 0.94 35.48 10.73
CA ASP A 99 0.66 34.81 12.02
C ASP A 99 1.41 33.47 12.13
N ALA A 100 1.41 32.68 11.05
CA ALA A 100 2.14 31.40 11.01
C ALA A 100 3.67 31.60 11.09
N ARG A 101 4.19 32.66 10.46
CA ARG A 101 5.59 33.06 10.59
C ARG A 101 5.91 33.47 12.01
N GLU A 102 5.14 34.37 12.60
CA GLU A 102 5.35 34.89 13.95
C GLU A 102 5.34 33.76 14.98
N ALA A 103 4.37 32.83 14.89
CA ALA A 103 4.34 31.63 15.72
C ALA A 103 5.62 30.77 15.59
N SER A 104 6.23 30.71 14.41
CA SER A 104 7.50 30.00 14.21
C SER A 104 8.74 30.75 14.72
N PHE A 105 8.68 32.09 14.79
CA PHE A 105 9.77 32.94 15.31
C PHE A 105 9.75 33.03 16.84
N VAL A 106 8.57 32.93 17.47
CA VAL A 106 8.42 32.87 18.94
C VAL A 106 9.14 31.67 19.56
N GLU A 107 9.40 30.62 18.78
CA GLU A 107 10.11 29.41 19.24
C GLU A 107 11.65 29.50 19.17
N LEU A 108 12.20 30.61 18.67
CA LEU A 108 13.66 30.81 18.61
C LEU A 108 14.21 31.17 20.00
N GLU A 109 15.13 30.36 20.50
CA GLU A 109 15.91 30.73 21.68
C GLU A 109 17.20 31.47 21.28
N PRO A 110 17.77 32.33 22.15
CA PRO A 110 19.06 32.96 21.91
C PRO A 110 20.14 31.89 21.60
N GLY A 111 20.75 31.97 20.42
CA GLY A 111 21.74 30.98 19.92
C GLY A 111 21.23 30.05 18.80
N ASP A 112 19.94 30.10 18.45
CA ASP A 112 19.38 29.34 17.32
C ASP A 112 19.55 30.05 15.96
N GLU A 113 20.19 31.21 15.94
CA GLU A 113 20.40 32.04 14.74
C GLU A 113 21.10 31.27 13.61
N ASP A 114 22.05 30.38 13.92
CA ASP A 114 22.80 29.58 12.91
C ASP A 114 22.30 28.12 12.78
N ARG A 115 21.22 27.78 13.47
CA ARG A 115 20.69 26.40 13.60
C ARG A 115 19.34 26.21 12.91
N GLN A 116 19.01 27.11 11.98
CA GLN A 116 17.71 27.18 11.33
C GLN A 116 17.65 26.32 10.06
N PHE A 117 16.51 25.68 9.82
CA PHE A 117 16.30 24.77 8.69
C PHE A 117 16.48 25.49 7.34
N TYR A 118 15.87 26.67 7.13
CA TYR A 118 15.95 27.39 5.84
C TYR A 118 17.36 27.86 5.47
N GLN A 119 18.27 27.99 6.43
CA GLN A 119 19.66 28.40 6.18
C GLN A 119 20.51 27.27 5.61
N ARG A 120 20.08 26.01 5.79
CA ARG A 120 20.81 24.87 5.27
C ARG A 120 20.71 24.79 3.75
N PRO A 121 21.80 24.36 3.06
CA PRO A 121 21.78 24.12 1.62
C PRO A 121 20.57 23.29 1.19
N PRO A 122 19.96 23.54 0.01
CA PRO A 122 18.77 22.83 -0.45
C PRO A 122 18.88 21.30 -0.40
N TRP A 123 20.06 20.74 -0.68
CA TRP A 123 20.28 19.29 -0.62
C TRP A 123 20.23 18.73 0.81
N LYS A 124 20.66 19.48 1.83
CA LYS A 124 20.54 19.06 3.24
C LYS A 124 19.07 19.07 3.66
N ARG A 125 18.34 20.12 3.28
CA ARG A 125 16.89 20.22 3.50
C ARG A 125 16.15 19.07 2.81
N LEU A 126 16.54 18.73 1.58
CA LEU A 126 15.99 17.60 0.84
C LEU A 126 16.20 16.28 1.60
N ILE A 127 17.42 15.99 2.09
CA ILE A 127 17.70 14.77 2.86
C ILE A 127 16.85 14.72 4.14
N VAL A 128 16.67 15.85 4.83
CA VAL A 128 15.81 15.90 6.02
C VAL A 128 14.36 15.57 5.67
N MET A 129 13.82 16.16 4.60
CA MET A 129 12.42 15.95 4.19
C MET A 129 12.19 14.54 3.60
N VAL A 130 13.14 13.99 2.85
CA VAL A 130 13.07 12.61 2.36
C VAL A 130 13.28 11.59 3.47
N GLY A 131 13.98 11.97 4.55
CA GLY A 131 14.37 11.09 5.64
C GLY A 131 13.19 10.37 6.30
N GLY A 132 12.06 11.05 6.53
CA GLY A 132 10.86 10.43 7.10
C GLY A 132 10.21 9.40 6.18
N PRO A 133 9.78 9.77 4.96
CA PRO A 133 9.23 8.82 3.99
C PRO A 133 10.19 7.65 3.71
N PHE A 134 11.50 7.93 3.62
CA PHE A 134 12.51 6.90 3.44
C PHE A 134 12.51 5.86 4.57
N MET A 135 12.29 6.26 5.82
CA MET A 135 12.19 5.30 6.92
C MET A 135 10.95 4.40 6.82
N ASN A 136 9.83 4.90 6.30
CA ASN A 136 8.66 4.07 5.99
C ASN A 136 8.96 3.07 4.87
N LEU A 137 9.67 3.51 3.83
CA LEU A 137 10.13 2.63 2.76
C LEU A 137 11.03 1.50 3.30
N VAL A 138 12.01 1.85 4.14
CA VAL A 138 12.90 0.87 4.78
C VAL A 138 12.09 -0.13 5.62
N LEU A 139 11.14 0.36 6.42
CA LEU A 139 10.30 -0.51 7.24
C LEU A 139 9.44 -1.45 6.38
N ALA A 140 8.84 -0.95 5.28
CA ALA A 140 8.10 -1.77 4.33
C ALA A 140 8.96 -2.87 3.70
N VAL A 141 10.17 -2.52 3.22
CA VAL A 141 11.12 -3.48 2.63
C VAL A 141 11.51 -4.56 3.64
N VAL A 142 11.80 -4.20 4.89
CA VAL A 142 12.14 -5.17 5.95
C VAL A 142 10.96 -6.09 6.24
N LEU A 143 9.75 -5.54 6.37
CA LEU A 143 8.55 -6.34 6.63
C LEU A 143 8.23 -7.30 5.47
N PHE A 144 8.34 -6.84 4.22
CA PHE A 144 8.19 -7.69 3.05
C PHE A 144 9.29 -8.75 2.95
N ALA A 145 10.55 -8.42 3.26
CA ALA A 145 11.63 -9.40 3.29
C ALA A 145 11.37 -10.49 4.34
N VAL A 146 10.95 -10.12 5.55
CA VAL A 146 10.56 -11.08 6.60
C VAL A 146 9.38 -11.95 6.14
N LEU A 147 8.37 -11.34 5.51
CA LEU A 147 7.19 -12.05 5.02
C LEU A 147 7.54 -13.02 3.89
N LEU A 148 8.25 -12.57 2.86
CA LEU A 148 8.42 -13.27 1.60
C LEU A 148 9.60 -14.23 1.63
N MET A 149 10.73 -13.82 2.21
CA MET A 149 11.94 -14.65 2.30
C MET A 149 11.98 -15.48 3.59
N GLY A 150 11.39 -14.98 4.69
CA GLY A 150 11.41 -15.67 5.98
C GLY A 150 10.20 -16.59 6.20
N ILE A 151 9.00 -16.06 6.02
CA ILE A 151 7.74 -16.76 6.32
C ILE A 151 7.18 -17.51 5.08
N GLY A 152 7.38 -16.95 3.89
CA GLY A 152 6.87 -17.46 2.64
C GLY A 152 5.38 -17.17 2.40
N VAL A 153 4.97 -17.32 1.15
CA VAL A 153 3.60 -17.16 0.67
C VAL A 153 3.11 -18.46 0.04
N TYR A 154 1.80 -18.65 -0.01
CA TYR A 154 1.22 -19.80 -0.70
C TYR A 154 1.36 -19.61 -2.20
N ARG A 155 2.05 -20.55 -2.86
CA ARG A 155 2.17 -20.62 -4.31
C ARG A 155 1.54 -21.94 -4.80
N PRO A 156 0.86 -21.91 -5.95
CA PRO A 156 0.42 -23.13 -6.60
C PRO A 156 1.63 -23.98 -6.99
N THR A 157 1.51 -25.29 -6.86
CA THR A 157 2.55 -26.25 -7.23
C THR A 157 2.10 -27.14 -8.38
N THR A 158 3.02 -27.89 -8.97
CA THR A 158 2.68 -28.92 -9.97
C THR A 158 2.04 -30.16 -9.36
N VAL A 159 1.82 -30.18 -8.04
CA VAL A 159 1.13 -31.26 -7.34
C VAL A 159 -0.38 -31.01 -7.37
N VAL A 160 -1.15 -32.03 -7.70
CA VAL A 160 -2.61 -31.98 -7.74
C VAL A 160 -3.15 -31.93 -6.31
N GLY A 161 -3.89 -30.88 -5.98
CA GLY A 161 -4.55 -30.73 -4.68
C GLY A 161 -5.92 -31.39 -4.65
N ALA A 162 -6.76 -31.06 -5.62
CA ALA A 162 -8.10 -31.64 -5.76
C ALA A 162 -8.45 -31.82 -7.24
N VAL A 163 -9.28 -32.82 -7.55
CA VAL A 163 -9.78 -33.06 -8.92
C VAL A 163 -11.28 -32.79 -8.93
N HIS A 164 -11.73 -31.94 -9.85
CA HIS A 164 -13.17 -31.67 -10.01
C HIS A 164 -13.86 -32.91 -10.56
N LYS A 165 -15.02 -33.27 -10.03
CA LYS A 165 -15.76 -34.45 -10.50
C LYS A 165 -16.44 -34.23 -11.85
N CYS A 166 -16.74 -33.00 -12.20
CA CYS A 166 -17.43 -32.61 -13.43
C CYS A 166 -16.83 -31.34 -14.02
N VAL A 167 -17.16 -31.06 -15.28
CA VAL A 167 -16.83 -29.79 -15.95
C VAL A 167 -17.67 -28.67 -15.34
N VAL A 168 -16.99 -27.67 -14.77
CA VAL A 168 -17.63 -26.45 -14.25
C VAL A 168 -17.17 -25.25 -15.08
N PRO A 169 -18.07 -24.32 -15.44
CA PRO A 169 -17.66 -23.01 -15.98
C PRO A 169 -16.74 -22.30 -15.00
N ALA A 170 -15.76 -21.52 -15.46
CA ALA A 170 -14.83 -20.81 -14.57
C ALA A 170 -15.50 -19.82 -13.60
N THR A 171 -16.76 -19.45 -13.85
CA THR A 171 -17.57 -18.56 -12.98
C THR A 171 -18.46 -19.32 -11.99
N ALA A 172 -18.58 -20.66 -12.10
CA ALA A 172 -19.47 -21.44 -11.25
C ALA A 172 -18.82 -21.75 -9.90
N SER A 173 -19.42 -21.24 -8.82
CA SER A 173 -18.99 -21.47 -7.43
C SER A 173 -19.71 -22.67 -6.78
N THR A 174 -19.93 -23.77 -7.50
CA THR A 174 -20.70 -24.91 -6.98
C THR A 174 -19.82 -26.11 -6.68
N ALA A 175 -19.81 -26.53 -5.41
CA ALA A 175 -19.17 -27.76 -4.94
C ALA A 175 -19.90 -29.05 -5.38
N THR A 176 -21.11 -28.91 -5.92
CA THR A 176 -21.98 -29.99 -6.38
C THR A 176 -22.06 -30.00 -7.89
N CYS A 177 -21.76 -31.15 -8.49
CA CYS A 177 -21.99 -31.40 -9.90
C CYS A 177 -23.50 -31.53 -10.16
N PRO A 178 -24.04 -30.84 -11.19
CA PRO A 178 -25.36 -31.16 -11.73
C PRO A 178 -25.44 -32.65 -12.08
N GLU A 179 -26.62 -33.27 -11.95
CA GLU A 179 -26.81 -34.70 -12.24
C GLU A 179 -26.44 -35.06 -13.69
N ASP A 180 -26.57 -34.11 -14.62
CA ASP A 180 -26.28 -34.28 -16.05
C ASP A 180 -24.88 -33.80 -16.47
N ALA A 181 -24.00 -33.44 -15.52
CA ALA A 181 -22.69 -32.87 -15.85
C ALA A 181 -21.67 -33.96 -16.23
N GLU A 182 -21.01 -33.77 -17.38
CA GLU A 182 -19.96 -34.68 -17.84
C GLU A 182 -18.77 -34.70 -16.86
N PRO A 183 -18.15 -35.87 -16.61
CA PRO A 183 -16.98 -35.98 -15.76
C PRO A 183 -15.83 -35.13 -16.30
N SER A 184 -15.05 -34.50 -15.41
CA SER A 184 -13.89 -33.72 -15.86
C SER A 184 -12.85 -34.60 -16.56
N PRO A 185 -12.12 -34.09 -17.56
CA PRO A 185 -11.03 -34.84 -18.20
C PRO A 185 -9.99 -35.37 -17.20
N ALA A 186 -9.67 -34.62 -16.16
CA ALA A 186 -8.78 -35.04 -15.07
C ALA A 186 -9.32 -36.27 -14.34
N ALA A 187 -10.62 -36.28 -14.03
CA ALA A 187 -11.27 -37.41 -13.37
C ALA A 187 -11.32 -38.64 -14.29
N GLN A 188 -11.63 -38.46 -15.58
CA GLN A 188 -11.63 -39.54 -16.58
C GLN A 188 -10.24 -40.15 -16.79
N ALA A 189 -9.20 -39.31 -16.80
CA ALA A 189 -7.81 -39.72 -16.92
C ALA A 189 -7.27 -40.44 -15.66
N GLY A 190 -8.04 -40.46 -14.56
CA GLY A 190 -7.64 -41.09 -13.31
C GLY A 190 -6.58 -40.30 -12.53
N LEU A 191 -6.52 -38.98 -12.73
CA LEU A 191 -5.70 -38.07 -11.94
C LEU A 191 -6.17 -38.08 -10.49
N ARG A 192 -5.24 -38.02 -9.53
CA ARG A 192 -5.53 -38.10 -8.10
C ARG A 192 -4.85 -36.98 -7.33
N PRO A 193 -5.44 -36.52 -6.22
CA PRO A 193 -4.72 -35.70 -5.25
C PRO A 193 -3.38 -36.32 -4.86
N GLY A 194 -2.32 -35.52 -4.87
CA GLY A 194 -0.94 -35.94 -4.60
C GLY A 194 -0.12 -36.29 -5.86
N ASP A 195 -0.74 -36.41 -7.03
CA ASP A 195 0.00 -36.59 -8.28
C ASP A 195 0.84 -35.35 -8.58
N ARG A 196 2.13 -35.53 -8.87
CA ARG A 196 2.99 -34.43 -9.35
C ARG A 196 3.06 -34.47 -10.87
N ILE A 197 2.55 -33.45 -11.54
CA ILE A 197 2.65 -33.32 -12.99
C ILE A 197 4.08 -32.92 -13.34
N VAL A 198 4.74 -33.72 -14.19
CA VAL A 198 6.12 -33.49 -14.64
C VAL A 198 6.21 -33.15 -16.12
N ALA A 199 5.23 -33.58 -16.92
CA ALA A 199 5.10 -33.16 -18.31
C ALA A 199 3.65 -33.24 -18.81
N VAL A 200 3.32 -32.38 -19.77
CA VAL A 200 2.03 -32.37 -20.48
C VAL A 200 2.33 -32.48 -21.98
N ASN A 201 1.79 -33.49 -22.65
CA ASN A 201 2.06 -33.76 -24.08
C ASN A 201 3.55 -33.84 -24.45
N GLY A 202 4.37 -34.37 -23.53
CA GLY A 202 5.82 -34.46 -23.69
C GLY A 202 6.59 -33.16 -23.44
N GLN A 203 5.91 -32.05 -23.16
CA GLN A 203 6.55 -30.80 -22.72
C GLN A 203 6.82 -30.87 -21.21
N PRO A 204 8.07 -30.75 -20.75
CA PRO A 204 8.39 -30.71 -19.33
C PRO A 204 7.75 -29.51 -18.64
N THR A 205 7.24 -29.71 -17.43
CA THR A 205 6.55 -28.67 -16.65
C THR A 205 7.17 -28.55 -15.25
N PRO A 206 8.35 -27.90 -15.12
CA PRO A 206 9.00 -27.73 -13.82
C PRO A 206 8.22 -26.78 -12.89
N GLU A 207 7.54 -25.78 -13.45
CA GLU A 207 6.77 -24.79 -12.69
C GLU A 207 5.26 -24.92 -12.95
N TRP A 208 4.46 -24.30 -12.09
CA TRP A 208 3.00 -24.36 -12.21
C TRP A 208 2.51 -23.65 -13.48
N GLU A 209 3.17 -22.56 -13.82
CA GLU A 209 2.92 -21.73 -14.99
C GLU A 209 3.09 -22.56 -16.27
N ASP A 210 4.08 -23.45 -16.32
CA ASP A 210 4.29 -24.38 -17.45
C ASP A 210 3.14 -25.39 -17.59
N VAL A 211 2.68 -25.96 -16.46
CA VAL A 211 1.52 -26.87 -16.44
C VAL A 211 0.29 -26.14 -16.98
N GLN A 212 0.03 -24.94 -16.48
CA GLN A 212 -1.12 -24.15 -16.89
C GLN A 212 -1.03 -23.77 -18.38
N ALA A 213 0.13 -23.31 -18.85
CA ALA A 213 0.33 -22.97 -20.25
C ALA A 213 0.14 -24.17 -21.18
N ALA A 214 0.71 -25.33 -20.83
CA ALA A 214 0.61 -26.54 -21.65
C ALA A 214 -0.81 -27.10 -21.73
N ILE A 215 -1.58 -27.06 -20.63
CA ILE A 215 -3.00 -27.46 -20.64
C ILE A 215 -3.83 -26.52 -21.54
N ARG A 216 -3.62 -25.21 -21.42
CA ARG A 216 -4.42 -24.21 -22.14
C ARG A 216 -4.17 -24.22 -23.64
N ALA A 217 -2.95 -24.58 -24.05
CA ALA A 217 -2.54 -24.63 -25.45
C ALA A 217 -3.05 -25.87 -26.21
N HIS A 218 -3.67 -26.84 -25.54
CA HIS A 218 -4.07 -28.11 -26.16
C HIS A 218 -5.54 -28.44 -25.95
N VAL A 219 -6.18 -28.93 -27.02
CA VAL A 219 -7.55 -29.44 -27.04
C VAL A 219 -7.55 -30.76 -27.80
N GLY A 220 -8.29 -31.73 -27.29
CA GLY A 220 -8.36 -33.10 -27.78
C GLY A 220 -7.46 -34.06 -27.00
N PRO A 221 -7.24 -35.28 -27.53
CA PRO A 221 -6.49 -36.32 -26.85
C PRO A 221 -5.05 -35.88 -26.55
N GLY A 222 -4.60 -36.13 -25.33
CA GLY A 222 -3.26 -35.79 -24.88
C GLY A 222 -2.77 -36.70 -23.75
N THR A 223 -1.53 -36.49 -23.33
CA THR A 223 -0.87 -37.27 -22.29
C THR A 223 -0.40 -36.39 -21.14
N LEU A 224 -0.50 -36.91 -19.93
CA LEU A 224 -0.02 -36.31 -18.70
C LEU A 224 0.96 -37.27 -18.06
N GLN A 225 2.21 -36.85 -17.93
CA GLN A 225 3.19 -37.60 -17.16
C GLN A 225 3.12 -37.10 -15.72
N VAL A 226 2.81 -38.02 -14.81
CA VAL A 226 2.69 -37.74 -13.39
C VAL A 226 3.57 -38.67 -12.59
N VAL A 227 4.11 -38.17 -11.48
CA VAL A 227 4.77 -38.99 -10.47
C VAL A 227 3.77 -39.25 -9.35
N ARG A 228 3.41 -40.51 -9.16
CA ARG A 228 2.54 -41.00 -8.08
C ARG A 228 3.28 -42.03 -7.27
N ASP A 229 3.40 -41.83 -5.95
CA ASP A 229 4.13 -42.73 -5.05
C ASP A 229 5.57 -43.04 -5.50
N GLY A 230 6.21 -42.07 -6.17
CA GLY A 230 7.58 -42.20 -6.70
C GLY A 230 7.70 -42.95 -8.03
N GLN A 231 6.59 -43.38 -8.63
CA GLN A 231 6.56 -44.01 -9.96
C GLN A 231 6.06 -43.02 -11.01
N GLU A 232 6.72 -42.99 -12.16
CA GLU A 232 6.25 -42.25 -13.34
C GLU A 232 5.11 -43.01 -14.01
N LEU A 233 3.98 -42.34 -14.17
CA LEU A 233 2.78 -42.83 -14.83
C LEU A 233 2.41 -41.89 -15.96
N THR A 234 2.08 -42.46 -17.12
CA THR A 234 1.50 -41.70 -18.23
C THR A 234 -0.01 -41.90 -18.23
N LEU A 235 -0.74 -40.84 -17.96
CA LEU A 235 -2.20 -40.80 -18.04
C LEU A 235 -2.60 -40.23 -19.40
N THR A 236 -3.65 -40.77 -20.00
CA THR A 236 -4.25 -40.22 -21.22
C THR A 236 -5.50 -39.46 -20.83
N ALA A 237 -5.61 -38.22 -21.28
CA ALA A 237 -6.76 -37.35 -21.01
C ALA A 237 -7.25 -36.75 -22.33
N ASP A 238 -8.56 -36.51 -22.43
CA ASP A 238 -9.13 -35.75 -23.55
C ASP A 238 -9.36 -34.30 -23.10
N PHE A 239 -8.49 -33.40 -23.52
CA PHE A 239 -8.50 -32.01 -23.10
C PHE A 239 -9.67 -31.30 -23.78
N ILE A 240 -10.60 -30.75 -23.01
CA ILE A 240 -11.78 -30.09 -23.57
C ILE A 240 -11.58 -28.59 -23.63
N GLU A 241 -12.31 -27.91 -24.50
CA GLU A 241 -12.44 -26.46 -24.43
C GLU A 241 -13.36 -26.06 -23.27
N ASN A 242 -12.95 -25.05 -22.51
CA ASN A 242 -13.80 -24.42 -21.51
C ASN A 242 -13.53 -22.91 -21.46
N GLN A 243 -14.48 -22.14 -20.93
CA GLN A 243 -14.26 -20.75 -20.55
C GLN A 243 -13.42 -20.71 -19.29
N VAL A 244 -12.19 -20.20 -19.39
CA VAL A 244 -11.23 -20.07 -18.29
C VAL A 244 -10.82 -18.62 -18.07
N VAL A 245 -10.44 -18.25 -16.84
CA VAL A 245 -10.00 -16.89 -16.49
C VAL A 245 -8.77 -16.48 -17.29
N LYS A 246 -8.87 -15.41 -18.10
CA LYS A 246 -7.77 -14.86 -18.88
C LYS A 246 -6.63 -14.44 -17.97
N ARG A 247 -5.41 -14.78 -18.38
CA ARG A 247 -4.17 -14.38 -17.70
C ARG A 247 -3.33 -13.49 -18.63
N ASP A 248 -2.64 -12.51 -18.07
CA ASP A 248 -1.66 -11.69 -18.80
C ASP A 248 -0.31 -12.42 -18.93
N GLU A 249 0.68 -11.77 -19.53
CA GLU A 249 2.03 -12.31 -19.75
C GLU A 249 2.75 -12.66 -18.44
N ASP A 250 2.38 -11.99 -17.35
CA ASP A 250 2.92 -12.20 -16.00
C ASP A 250 2.09 -13.22 -15.19
N GLY A 251 1.07 -13.83 -15.80
CA GLY A 251 0.21 -14.83 -15.17
C GLY A 251 -0.84 -14.23 -14.22
N ASN A 252 -1.06 -12.92 -14.21
CA ASN A 252 -2.09 -12.26 -13.41
C ASN A 252 -3.47 -12.37 -14.06
N THR A 253 -4.52 -12.39 -13.24
CA THR A 253 -5.90 -12.39 -13.72
C THR A 253 -6.24 -11.08 -14.42
N VAL A 254 -6.69 -11.16 -15.68
CA VAL A 254 -7.22 -10.01 -16.40
C VAL A 254 -8.68 -9.80 -16.00
N LEU A 255 -9.00 -8.58 -15.60
CA LEU A 255 -10.35 -8.19 -15.18
C LEU A 255 -11.13 -7.64 -16.37
N ARG A 256 -12.43 -7.92 -16.42
CA ARG A 256 -13.32 -7.37 -17.44
C ARG A 256 -13.54 -5.88 -17.18
N THR A 257 -13.42 -5.04 -18.19
CA THR A 257 -13.68 -3.60 -18.12
C THR A 257 -14.83 -3.18 -19.02
N ASP A 258 -15.53 -2.10 -18.66
CA ASP A 258 -16.53 -1.43 -19.50
C ASP A 258 -15.87 -0.53 -20.57
N GLU A 259 -16.69 0.17 -21.36
CA GLU A 259 -16.23 1.06 -22.44
C GLU A 259 -15.40 2.25 -21.92
N ASP A 260 -15.60 2.63 -20.66
CA ASP A 260 -14.90 3.73 -19.98
C ASP A 260 -13.62 3.25 -19.25
N GLY A 261 -13.33 1.94 -19.30
CA GLY A 261 -12.18 1.31 -18.66
C GLY A 261 -12.36 0.99 -17.18
N ASN A 262 -13.58 1.05 -16.65
CA ASN A 262 -13.87 0.68 -15.26
C ASN A 262 -14.08 -0.84 -15.14
N PRO A 263 -13.66 -1.48 -14.03
CA PRO A 263 -13.92 -2.90 -13.80
C PRO A 263 -15.42 -3.20 -13.74
N VAL A 264 -15.86 -4.23 -14.47
CA VAL A 264 -17.25 -4.70 -14.40
C VAL A 264 -17.43 -5.57 -13.17
N LEU A 265 -18.44 -5.26 -12.36
CA LEU A 265 -18.75 -5.96 -11.12
C LEU A 265 -19.92 -6.95 -11.30
N ASP A 266 -19.96 -8.01 -10.49
CA ASP A 266 -21.11 -8.91 -10.37
C ASP A 266 -22.18 -8.36 -9.40
N GLU A 267 -23.26 -9.11 -9.20
CA GLU A 267 -24.38 -8.72 -8.32
C GLU A 267 -23.94 -8.55 -6.86
N GLU A 268 -22.79 -9.13 -6.48
CA GLU A 268 -22.19 -8.99 -5.16
C GLU A 268 -21.05 -7.96 -5.10
N GLY A 269 -20.89 -7.14 -6.15
CA GLY A 269 -19.89 -6.08 -6.21
C GLY A 269 -18.45 -6.57 -6.41
N ARG A 270 -18.26 -7.82 -6.84
CA ARG A 270 -16.93 -8.42 -7.09
C ARG A 270 -16.53 -8.20 -8.55
N GLN A 271 -15.25 -7.93 -8.76
CA GLN A 271 -14.71 -7.73 -10.11
C GLN A 271 -14.77 -9.04 -10.91
N ILE A 272 -15.39 -8.97 -12.08
CA ILE A 272 -15.57 -10.14 -12.94
C ILE A 272 -14.29 -10.36 -13.76
N PRO A 273 -13.65 -11.53 -13.69
CA PRO A 273 -12.51 -11.83 -14.54
C PRO A 273 -12.94 -11.90 -16.01
N GLU A 274 -12.08 -11.41 -16.91
CA GLU A 274 -12.23 -11.67 -18.33
C GLU A 274 -12.00 -13.18 -18.58
N THR A 275 -12.80 -13.80 -19.42
CA THR A 275 -12.66 -15.22 -19.77
C THR A 275 -12.19 -15.39 -21.21
N VAL A 276 -11.43 -16.46 -21.44
CA VAL A 276 -11.02 -16.90 -22.77
C VAL A 276 -11.31 -18.39 -22.92
N THR A 277 -11.66 -18.80 -24.13
CA THR A 277 -11.76 -20.22 -24.46
C THR A 277 -10.35 -20.80 -24.55
N ALA A 278 -10.04 -21.80 -23.71
CA ALA A 278 -8.79 -22.51 -23.78
C ALA A 278 -8.96 -23.96 -23.30
N GLY A 279 -7.91 -24.77 -23.48
CA GLY A 279 -7.88 -26.14 -22.98
C GLY A 279 -8.09 -26.22 -21.46
N PHE A 280 -8.85 -27.24 -21.04
CA PHE A 280 -9.27 -27.45 -19.67
C PHE A 280 -9.17 -28.93 -19.30
N LEU A 281 -8.65 -29.17 -18.09
CA LEU A 281 -8.51 -30.52 -17.54
C LEU A 281 -9.40 -30.75 -16.29
N GLY A 282 -9.60 -29.73 -15.45
CA GLY A 282 -10.50 -29.81 -14.29
C GLY A 282 -9.86 -30.33 -13.01
N PHE A 283 -8.77 -29.71 -12.56
CA PHE A 283 -8.19 -29.93 -11.23
C PHE A 283 -7.71 -28.59 -10.63
N VAL A 284 -7.47 -28.60 -9.32
CA VAL A 284 -6.92 -27.48 -8.55
C VAL A 284 -5.52 -27.87 -8.07
N PRO A 285 -4.50 -27.02 -8.25
CA PRO A 285 -3.17 -27.28 -7.71
C PRO A 285 -3.19 -27.31 -6.19
N GLN A 286 -2.30 -28.08 -5.59
CA GLN A 286 -1.99 -27.96 -4.19
C GLN A 286 -1.22 -26.66 -3.97
N GLU A 287 -1.71 -25.83 -3.06
CA GLU A 287 -0.96 -24.67 -2.59
C GLU A 287 0.03 -25.07 -1.52
N GLN A 288 1.27 -24.63 -1.66
CA GLN A 288 2.30 -24.82 -0.67
C GLN A 288 2.94 -23.49 -0.32
N ARG A 289 3.23 -23.31 0.97
CA ARG A 289 3.98 -22.16 1.46
C ARG A 289 5.42 -22.28 1.01
N GLN A 290 5.88 -21.33 0.21
CA GLN A 290 7.23 -21.26 -0.34
C GLN A 290 7.84 -19.89 -0.06
N THR A 291 9.14 -19.89 0.27
CA THR A 291 9.91 -18.66 0.44
C THR A 291 10.40 -18.17 -0.90
N LEU A 292 10.31 -16.87 -1.13
CA LEU A 292 10.79 -16.22 -2.33
C LEU A 292 12.29 -15.93 -2.21
N SER A 293 12.99 -16.01 -3.33
CA SER A 293 14.36 -15.52 -3.44
C SER A 293 14.40 -13.99 -3.31
N ALA A 294 15.61 -13.45 -3.11
CA ALA A 294 15.79 -11.99 -3.07
C ALA A 294 15.37 -11.30 -4.38
N ALA A 295 15.56 -11.97 -5.53
CA ALA A 295 15.18 -11.44 -6.83
C ALA A 295 13.66 -11.40 -6.99
N GLU A 296 12.95 -12.49 -6.68
CA GLU A 296 11.49 -12.53 -6.75
C GLU A 296 10.85 -11.56 -5.73
N THR A 297 11.44 -11.45 -4.54
CA THR A 297 11.02 -10.48 -3.52
C THR A 297 11.16 -9.05 -4.04
N ALA A 298 12.23 -8.74 -4.77
CA ALA A 298 12.44 -7.43 -5.39
C ALA A 298 11.41 -7.15 -6.50
N THR A 299 11.10 -8.14 -7.35
CA THR A 299 10.05 -8.03 -8.37
C THR A 299 8.69 -7.76 -7.72
N PHE A 300 8.29 -8.57 -6.74
CA PHE A 300 7.04 -8.39 -5.99
C PHE A 300 6.94 -6.98 -5.38
N PHE A 301 8.04 -6.51 -4.77
CA PHE A 301 8.10 -5.17 -4.20
C PHE A 301 7.94 -4.08 -5.26
N GLY A 302 8.57 -4.25 -6.43
CA GLY A 302 8.42 -3.38 -7.59
C GLY A 302 6.97 -3.30 -8.09
N ASP A 303 6.31 -4.44 -8.26
CA ASP A 303 4.92 -4.52 -8.71
C ASP A 303 3.96 -3.89 -7.69
N THR A 304 4.24 -4.12 -6.40
CA THR A 304 3.47 -3.51 -5.30
C THR A 304 3.65 -1.99 -5.32
N MET A 305 4.87 -1.50 -5.54
CA MET A 305 5.17 -0.06 -5.67
C MET A 305 4.40 0.58 -6.84
N VAL A 306 4.38 -0.07 -8.00
CA VAL A 306 3.59 0.37 -9.16
C VAL A 306 2.10 0.38 -8.83
N SER A 307 1.60 -0.65 -8.15
CA SER A 307 0.20 -0.75 -7.76
C SER A 307 -0.21 0.35 -6.78
N VAL A 308 0.63 0.66 -5.79
CA VAL A 308 0.40 1.79 -4.86
C VAL A 308 0.40 3.12 -5.63
N GLY A 309 1.31 3.30 -6.59
CA GLY A 309 1.33 4.47 -7.45
C GLY A 309 0.04 4.64 -8.25
N LYS A 310 -0.45 3.56 -8.87
CA LYS A 310 -1.74 3.52 -9.58
C LYS A 310 -2.89 3.87 -8.64
N ALA A 311 -2.93 3.28 -7.44
CA ALA A 311 -3.98 3.53 -6.44
C ALA A 311 -4.03 5.01 -6.00
N ILE A 312 -2.88 5.67 -5.85
CA ILE A 312 -2.83 7.10 -5.51
C ILE A 312 -3.38 7.97 -6.65
N VAL A 313 -3.07 7.64 -7.91
CA VAL A 313 -3.56 8.38 -9.08
C VAL A 313 -5.07 8.22 -9.25
N THR A 314 -5.61 7.03 -8.99
CA THR A 314 -7.04 6.75 -9.12
C THR A 314 -7.85 7.14 -7.87
N LEU A 315 -7.21 7.46 -6.74
CA LEU A 315 -7.86 7.83 -5.48
C LEU A 315 -8.94 8.92 -5.63
N PRO A 316 -8.73 10.03 -6.37
CA PRO A 316 -9.74 11.07 -6.51
C PRO A 316 -11.04 10.57 -7.16
N ALA A 317 -10.94 9.63 -8.10
CA ALA A 317 -12.09 9.04 -8.77
C ALA A 317 -12.93 8.15 -7.84
N LYS A 318 -12.33 7.61 -6.77
CA LYS A 318 -13.01 6.76 -5.77
C LYS A 318 -13.73 7.55 -4.67
N ILE A 319 -13.49 8.87 -4.54
CA ILE A 319 -14.10 9.70 -3.48
C ILE A 319 -15.64 9.70 -3.55
N PRO A 320 -16.28 9.88 -4.73
CA PRO A 320 -17.73 9.84 -4.85
C PRO A 320 -18.33 8.50 -4.42
N ASP A 321 -17.67 7.39 -4.76
CA ASP A 321 -18.11 6.04 -4.41
C ASP A 321 -18.11 5.83 -2.90
N VAL A 322 -17.04 6.25 -2.22
CA VAL A 322 -16.95 6.19 -0.76
C VAL A 322 -18.02 7.07 -0.11
N PHE A 323 -18.27 8.26 -0.66
CA PHE A 323 -19.32 9.14 -0.15
C PHE A 323 -20.71 8.50 -0.32
N ALA A 324 -21.00 7.92 -1.49
CA ALA A 324 -22.25 7.22 -1.76
C ALA A 324 -22.41 6.01 -0.82
N ALA A 325 -21.35 5.24 -0.59
CA ALA A 325 -21.37 4.11 0.32
C ALA A 325 -21.56 4.51 1.78
N ALA A 326 -21.05 5.68 2.18
CA ALA A 326 -21.16 6.19 3.55
C ALA A 326 -22.53 6.83 3.86
N PHE A 327 -23.13 7.54 2.89
CA PHE A 327 -24.29 8.41 3.16
C PHE A 327 -25.53 8.08 2.33
N LEU A 328 -25.37 7.44 1.16
CA LEU A 328 -26.46 7.17 0.23
C LEU A 328 -26.88 5.69 0.22
N GLY A 329 -26.25 4.85 1.05
CA GLY A 329 -26.54 3.43 1.16
C GLY A 329 -26.07 2.59 -0.03
N ALA A 330 -25.14 3.12 -0.85
CA ALA A 330 -24.50 2.34 -1.90
C ALA A 330 -23.62 1.23 -1.31
N GLU A 331 -23.40 0.17 -2.09
CA GLU A 331 -22.47 -0.89 -1.68
C GLU A 331 -21.01 -0.40 -1.73
N ARG A 332 -20.18 -0.96 -0.84
CA ARG A 332 -18.77 -0.58 -0.75
C ARG A 332 -17.91 -1.60 -1.47
N ALA A 333 -17.27 -1.17 -2.56
CA ALA A 333 -16.41 -2.03 -3.35
C ALA A 333 -15.21 -2.56 -2.53
N PRO A 334 -14.70 -3.79 -2.78
CA PRO A 334 -13.56 -4.35 -2.06
C PRO A 334 -12.24 -3.56 -2.23
N ASP A 335 -12.07 -2.86 -3.36
CA ASP A 335 -10.91 -2.02 -3.67
C ASP A 335 -11.07 -0.57 -3.19
N SER A 336 -12.12 -0.28 -2.41
CA SER A 336 -12.37 1.05 -1.86
C SER A 336 -11.24 1.48 -0.92
N PRO A 337 -10.89 2.78 -0.90
CA PRO A 337 -9.98 3.33 0.10
C PRO A 337 -10.45 3.01 1.53
N VAL A 338 -9.49 2.68 2.39
CA VAL A 338 -9.73 2.29 3.79
C VAL A 338 -9.05 3.29 4.72
N GLY A 339 -9.77 3.76 5.74
CA GLY A 339 -9.23 4.63 6.78
C GLY A 339 -8.49 3.87 7.88
N VAL A 340 -7.99 4.62 8.88
CA VAL A 340 -7.29 4.04 10.04
C VAL A 340 -8.19 3.08 10.85
N VAL A 341 -9.49 3.39 10.93
CA VAL A 341 -10.46 2.54 11.63
C VAL A 341 -10.74 1.27 10.84
N GLY A 342 -10.93 1.35 9.52
CA GLY A 342 -11.08 0.18 8.67
C GLY A 342 -9.85 -0.73 8.70
N ALA A 343 -8.63 -0.18 8.65
CA ALA A 343 -7.40 -0.96 8.78
C ALA A 343 -7.31 -1.67 10.14
N SER A 344 -7.71 -0.99 11.23
CA SER A 344 -7.78 -1.59 12.56
C SER A 344 -8.81 -2.71 12.63
N ARG A 345 -9.96 -2.54 11.99
CA ARG A 345 -10.99 -3.59 11.91
C ARG A 345 -10.49 -4.81 11.14
N ILE A 346 -9.89 -4.61 9.97
CA ILE A 346 -9.28 -5.67 9.16
C ILE A 346 -8.26 -6.45 9.99
N SER A 347 -7.42 -5.76 10.76
CA SER A 347 -6.44 -6.42 11.64
C SER A 347 -7.09 -7.30 12.72
N GLY A 348 -8.24 -6.87 13.26
CA GLY A 348 -9.04 -7.63 14.20
C GLY A 348 -9.69 -8.85 13.57
N GLU A 349 -10.18 -8.72 12.33
CA GLU A 349 -10.75 -9.82 11.54
C GLU A 349 -9.66 -10.87 11.22
N ILE A 350 -8.45 -10.43 10.82
CA ILE A 350 -7.29 -11.31 10.58
C ILE A 350 -6.95 -12.14 11.82
N LEU A 351 -6.88 -11.56 13.03
CA LEU A 351 -6.53 -12.37 14.21
C LEU A 351 -7.65 -13.30 14.69
N ALA A 352 -8.89 -12.91 14.43
CA ALA A 352 -10.08 -13.68 14.80
C ALA A 352 -10.40 -14.82 13.83
N MET A 353 -9.81 -14.82 12.62
CA MET A 353 -10.07 -15.83 11.61
C MET A 353 -9.62 -17.23 12.04
N PRO A 354 -10.34 -18.30 11.62
CA PRO A 354 -9.98 -19.69 11.93
C PRO A 354 -8.83 -20.17 11.03
N ALA A 355 -7.66 -19.54 11.11
CA ALA A 355 -6.46 -19.89 10.36
C ALA A 355 -5.29 -20.23 11.30
N PRO A 356 -4.28 -20.98 10.81
CA PRO A 356 -3.01 -21.17 11.52
C PRO A 356 -2.43 -19.84 12.02
N VAL A 357 -1.77 -19.86 13.18
CA VAL A 357 -1.17 -18.64 13.78
C VAL A 357 -0.18 -17.99 12.82
N LEU A 358 0.60 -18.80 12.10
CA LEU A 358 1.57 -18.32 11.13
C LEU A 358 0.90 -17.53 9.98
N ASP A 359 -0.26 -17.99 9.50
CA ASP A 359 -1.01 -17.33 8.43
C ASP A 359 -1.54 -15.97 8.90
N ARG A 360 -2.08 -15.92 10.12
CA ARG A 360 -2.57 -14.67 10.74
C ARG A 360 -1.44 -13.65 10.94
N VAL A 361 -0.27 -14.11 11.37
CA VAL A 361 0.92 -13.26 11.52
C VAL A 361 1.40 -12.77 10.15
N ALA A 362 1.46 -13.64 9.14
CA ALA A 362 1.85 -13.28 7.78
C ALA A 362 0.93 -12.19 7.19
N MET A 363 -0.39 -12.33 7.35
CA MET A 363 -1.38 -11.34 6.91
C MET A 363 -1.22 -10.00 7.66
N MET A 364 -0.94 -10.04 8.96
CA MET A 364 -0.69 -8.82 9.75
C MET A 364 0.57 -8.07 9.28
N ILE A 365 1.66 -8.82 9.03
CA ILE A 365 2.91 -8.26 8.50
C ILE A 365 2.65 -7.67 7.11
N ASN A 366 1.92 -8.37 6.24
CA ASN A 366 1.56 -7.88 4.91
C ASN A 366 0.77 -6.56 4.98
N LEU A 367 -0.22 -6.48 5.87
CA LEU A 367 -1.03 -5.27 6.07
C LEU A 367 -0.17 -4.10 6.58
N LEU A 368 0.69 -4.33 7.57
CA LEU A 368 1.60 -3.30 8.09
C LEU A 368 2.63 -2.86 7.02
N ALA A 369 3.15 -3.79 6.22
CA ALA A 369 4.08 -3.49 5.13
C ALA A 369 3.41 -2.63 4.05
N GLY A 370 2.20 -3.02 3.62
CA GLY A 370 1.39 -2.26 2.67
C GLY A 370 1.05 -0.86 3.16
N ILE A 371 0.66 -0.70 4.43
CA ILE A 371 0.42 0.62 5.04
C ILE A 371 1.69 1.48 5.02
N ASN A 372 2.84 0.93 5.40
CA ASN A 372 4.11 1.68 5.36
C ASN A 372 4.50 2.10 3.95
N LEU A 373 4.27 1.23 2.96
CA LEU A 373 4.52 1.54 1.56
C LEU A 373 3.58 2.65 1.04
N PHE A 374 2.30 2.57 1.41
CA PHE A 374 1.33 3.61 1.10
C PHE A 374 1.70 4.94 1.78
N LEU A 375 2.09 4.94 3.05
CA LEU A 375 2.54 6.13 3.77
C LEU A 375 3.80 6.74 3.14
N PHE A 376 4.73 5.91 2.65
CA PHE A 376 5.87 6.40 1.89
C PHE A 376 5.42 7.11 0.60
N ALA A 377 4.63 6.43 -0.24
CA ALA A 377 4.20 6.96 -1.52
C ALA A 377 3.30 8.21 -1.37
N PHE A 378 2.41 8.21 -0.37
CA PHE A 378 1.55 9.33 -0.05
C PHE A 378 2.36 10.55 0.42
N ASN A 379 3.30 10.39 1.36
CA ASN A 379 4.12 11.51 1.83
C ASN A 379 5.08 12.06 0.75
N MET A 380 5.39 11.28 -0.28
CA MET A 380 6.17 11.74 -1.44
C MET A 380 5.36 12.59 -2.43
N LEU A 381 4.04 12.71 -2.26
CA LEU A 381 3.21 13.54 -3.14
C LEU A 381 3.61 15.02 -3.09
N PRO A 382 3.61 15.72 -4.23
CA PRO A 382 4.08 17.11 -4.35
C PRO A 382 3.06 18.12 -3.80
N ILE A 383 2.65 17.96 -2.55
CA ILE A 383 1.59 18.72 -1.88
C ILE A 383 2.12 19.16 -0.53
N LEU A 384 1.95 20.43 -0.17
CA LEU A 384 2.58 21.06 1.00
C LEU A 384 2.25 20.49 2.38
N PRO A 385 1.06 19.93 2.64
CA PRO A 385 0.81 19.27 3.91
C PRO A 385 1.67 18.01 4.11
N LEU A 386 2.33 17.54 3.05
CA LEU A 386 3.15 16.33 3.00
C LEU A 386 4.60 16.71 2.71
N ASP A 387 5.53 15.83 3.05
CA ASP A 387 6.97 16.09 2.89
C ASP A 387 7.36 16.38 1.43
N GLY A 388 6.68 15.72 0.49
CA GLY A 388 6.85 15.90 -0.95
C GLY A 388 6.64 17.33 -1.42
N GLY A 389 5.80 18.12 -0.77
CA GLY A 389 5.64 19.55 -1.08
C GLY A 389 6.92 20.35 -0.78
N HIS A 390 7.60 20.06 0.33
CA HIS A 390 8.89 20.66 0.66
C HIS A 390 10.01 20.16 -0.24
N ILE A 391 9.97 18.88 -0.62
CA ILE A 391 10.90 18.28 -1.59
C ILE A 391 10.84 19.03 -2.92
N VAL A 392 9.65 19.23 -3.49
CA VAL A 392 9.46 19.98 -4.75
C VAL A 392 9.94 21.42 -4.61
N GLY A 393 9.63 22.10 -3.49
CA GLY A 393 10.12 23.44 -3.23
C GLY A 393 11.66 23.52 -3.23
N ALA A 394 12.33 22.57 -2.59
CA ALA A 394 13.79 22.50 -2.54
C ALA A 394 14.42 22.14 -3.91
N LEU A 395 13.80 21.23 -4.67
CA LEU A 395 14.22 20.89 -6.03
C LEU A 395 14.08 22.08 -6.98
N TRP A 396 12.96 22.80 -6.91
CA TRP A 396 12.71 24.00 -7.68
C TRP A 396 13.70 25.11 -7.35
N GLU A 397 14.01 25.30 -6.06
CA GLU A 397 15.03 26.26 -5.61
C GLU A 397 16.42 25.87 -6.16
N SER A 398 16.80 24.59 -6.08
CA SER A 398 18.06 24.07 -6.61
C SER A 398 18.17 24.31 -8.13
N LEU A 399 17.09 24.03 -8.87
CA LEU A 399 17.01 24.27 -10.32
C LEU A 399 17.15 25.76 -10.65
N ARG A 400 16.47 26.66 -9.94
CA ARG A 400 16.57 28.11 -10.12
C ARG A 400 17.96 28.65 -9.80
N ARG A 401 18.60 28.15 -8.74
CA ARG A 401 19.98 28.53 -8.40
C ARG A 401 20.99 28.03 -9.43
N ASN A 402 20.84 26.79 -9.90
CA ASN A 402 21.74 26.23 -10.91
C ASN A 402 21.58 26.91 -12.27
N THR A 403 20.34 27.21 -12.69
CA THR A 403 20.10 27.99 -13.91
C THR A 403 20.63 29.42 -13.78
N ALA A 404 20.42 30.10 -12.64
CA ALA A 404 20.99 31.42 -12.41
C ALA A 404 22.53 31.40 -12.46
N ARG A 405 23.18 30.37 -11.88
CA ARG A 405 24.63 30.16 -11.99
C ARG A 405 25.07 29.92 -13.43
N LEU A 406 24.36 29.09 -14.19
CA LEU A 406 24.63 28.81 -15.60
C LEU A 406 24.56 30.08 -16.45
N PHE A 407 23.57 30.94 -16.19
CA PHE A 407 23.36 32.21 -16.90
C PHE A 407 24.05 33.42 -16.24
N ARG A 408 24.93 33.21 -15.23
CA ARG A 408 25.62 34.27 -14.46
C ARG A 408 24.69 35.37 -13.92
N ARG A 409 23.46 35.00 -13.55
CA ARG A 409 22.48 35.88 -12.91
C ARG A 409 22.62 35.84 -11.37
N PRO A 410 22.21 36.91 -10.66
CA PRO A 410 22.21 36.93 -9.20
C PRO A 410 21.30 35.84 -8.61
N ASP A 411 21.65 35.35 -7.42
CA ASP A 411 20.91 34.27 -6.76
C ASP A 411 19.47 34.70 -6.46
N PRO A 412 18.45 33.96 -6.97
CA PRO A 412 17.04 34.31 -6.76
C PRO A 412 16.58 34.17 -5.29
N GLY A 413 17.42 33.64 -4.41
CA GLY A 413 17.14 33.43 -2.99
C GLY A 413 16.22 32.23 -2.73
N PRO A 414 15.88 31.97 -1.45
CA PRO A 414 15.02 30.85 -1.09
C PRO A 414 13.62 31.00 -1.70
N PHE A 415 13.00 29.86 -2.03
CA PHE A 415 11.61 29.82 -2.43
C PHE A 415 10.74 30.01 -1.19
N ASP A 416 9.85 31.01 -1.22
CA ASP A 416 8.98 31.33 -0.10
C ASP A 416 7.78 30.38 -0.09
N VAL A 417 7.98 29.23 0.56
CA VAL A 417 6.95 28.19 0.73
C VAL A 417 5.67 28.75 1.37
N ALA A 418 5.78 29.84 2.13
CA ALA A 418 4.65 30.49 2.78
C ALA A 418 3.61 31.02 1.77
N GLN A 419 4.01 31.32 0.52
CA GLN A 419 3.08 31.78 -0.52
C GLN A 419 2.06 30.71 -0.92
N LEU A 420 2.37 29.44 -0.68
CA LEU A 420 1.49 28.33 -1.02
C LEU A 420 0.62 27.88 0.16
N MET A 421 0.71 28.53 1.32
CA MET A 421 -0.10 28.22 2.52
C MET A 421 -1.61 28.23 2.28
N PRO A 422 -2.20 29.16 1.49
CA PRO A 422 -3.63 29.11 1.19
C PRO A 422 -4.05 27.79 0.51
N VAL A 423 -3.24 27.32 -0.45
CA VAL A 423 -3.44 26.03 -1.11
C VAL A 423 -3.25 24.89 -0.11
N ALA A 424 -2.22 24.97 0.73
CA ALA A 424 -1.99 23.97 1.78
C ALA A 424 -3.18 23.84 2.73
N TYR A 425 -3.79 24.93 3.18
CA TYR A 425 -4.97 24.89 4.05
C TYR A 425 -6.20 24.29 3.38
N VAL A 426 -6.43 24.61 2.10
CA VAL A 426 -7.52 23.98 1.33
C VAL A 426 -7.28 22.47 1.23
N MET A 427 -6.04 22.05 0.91
CA MET A 427 -5.69 20.64 0.85
C MET A 427 -5.83 19.93 2.19
N VAL A 428 -5.41 20.55 3.30
CA VAL A 428 -5.64 20.02 4.66
C VAL A 428 -7.12 19.87 4.94
N ALA A 429 -7.95 20.86 4.60
CA ALA A 429 -9.40 20.77 4.77
C ALA A 429 -10.00 19.63 3.94
N CYS A 430 -9.55 19.44 2.69
CA CYS A 430 -9.94 18.31 1.86
C CYS A 430 -9.52 16.97 2.47
N PHE A 431 -8.30 16.84 2.99
CA PHE A 431 -7.84 15.60 3.64
C PHE A 431 -8.58 15.32 4.95
N LEU A 432 -8.88 16.33 5.76
CA LEU A 432 -9.70 16.17 6.96
C LEU A 432 -11.14 15.74 6.59
N GLY A 433 -11.73 16.37 5.57
CA GLY A 433 -13.04 15.99 5.06
C GLY A 433 -13.05 14.55 4.54
N PHE A 434 -12.07 14.17 3.72
CA PHE A 434 -11.93 12.81 3.20
C PHE A 434 -11.69 11.78 4.32
N SER A 435 -10.85 12.11 5.31
CA SER A 435 -10.60 11.26 6.48
C SER A 435 -11.86 11.06 7.32
N LEU A 436 -12.70 12.10 7.44
CA LEU A 436 -14.00 12.00 8.12
C LEU A 436 -14.99 11.14 7.33
N ILE A 437 -15.02 11.29 6.00
CA ILE A 437 -15.84 10.44 5.13
C ILE A 437 -15.42 8.97 5.29
N LEU A 438 -14.11 8.67 5.24
CA LEU A 438 -13.60 7.33 5.47
C LEU A 438 -13.92 6.80 6.86
N LEU A 439 -13.81 7.62 7.90
CA LEU A 439 -14.17 7.25 9.26
C LEU A 439 -15.64 6.82 9.34
N VAL A 440 -16.55 7.61 8.77
CA VAL A 440 -17.98 7.29 8.74
C VAL A 440 -18.23 6.04 7.90
N ALA A 441 -17.62 5.95 6.72
CA ALA A 441 -17.72 4.79 5.84
C ALA A 441 -17.28 3.52 6.57
N ASP A 442 -16.11 3.53 7.23
CA ASP A 442 -15.55 2.37 7.92
C ASP A 442 -16.41 1.88 9.10
N ILE A 443 -17.17 2.78 9.72
CA ILE A 443 -18.08 2.46 10.82
C ILE A 443 -19.43 1.95 10.29
N VAL A 444 -20.02 2.64 9.31
CA VAL A 444 -21.38 2.39 8.81
C VAL A 444 -21.41 1.26 7.78
N ASN A 445 -20.50 1.31 6.81
CA ASN A 445 -20.41 0.36 5.70
C ASN A 445 -18.94 -0.09 5.51
N PRO A 446 -18.45 -1.00 6.38
CA PRO A 446 -17.05 -1.45 6.36
C PRO A 446 -16.73 -2.24 5.09
N VAL A 447 -15.49 -2.12 4.58
CA VAL A 447 -14.98 -3.09 3.60
C VAL A 447 -14.91 -4.46 4.26
N ARG A 448 -15.50 -5.48 3.62
CA ARG A 448 -15.44 -6.87 4.07
C ARG A 448 -14.51 -7.62 3.13
N LEU A 449 -13.43 -8.18 3.68
CA LEU A 449 -12.49 -8.99 2.89
C LEU A 449 -12.95 -10.44 2.72
N ILE A 450 -13.93 -10.88 3.52
CA ILE A 450 -14.39 -12.26 3.60
C ILE A 450 -15.91 -12.25 3.83
N TYR A 451 -16.65 -13.01 3.02
CA TYR A 451 -18.08 -13.31 3.21
C TYR A 451 -18.29 -14.60 3.99
#